data_AF-A0A438E9L5-F1
#
_entry.id   AF-A0A438E9L5-F1
#
_cell.length_a   1.000
_cell.length_b   1.000
_cell.length_c   1.000
_cell.angle_alpha   90.00
_cell.angle_beta   90.00
_cell.angle_gamma   90.00
#
_symmetry.space_group_name_H-M   'P 1'
#
loop_
_entity.id
_entity.type
_entity.pdbx_description
1 polymer ?
#
loop_
_entity_poly.entity_id
_entity_poly.type
_entity_poly.pdbx_seq_one_letter_code
_entity_poly.pdbx_strand_id
1 'polypeptide(L)'
;MAEASDSEMGSPENEALISAAQNPSSSDSDSDSDVGEAEELLRLQTLESEVSSDPSKYDAHVEYIKCLRKLGEIEKLREAREAMSALHPLTPLMWQEWARDELTARPEAFLEIEKLYEKGVFDYLVGLVLKEYGAQNSDIDLAAGLHVAEGSKIWEVYREFEQAILLTIDENDNEAKEKQVQRIRNIFHRQLSVPLANMRSTLLAFKAWEVEQGNVLDVILAVWMGFHLMLPLHTRRRWICMMPVLILKNK
;
A
#
# COMPACT_ATOMS: atom_id res chain seq x y z
N MET A 1 -27.08 -22.51 -65.93
CA MET A 1 -25.73 -21.93 -65.84
C MET A 1 -25.29 -22.12 -64.40
N ALA A 2 -24.62 -23.21 -63.98
CA ALA A 2 -23.45 -23.93 -64.48
C ALA A 2 -22.13 -23.14 -64.37
N GLU A 3 -21.11 -23.83 -63.82
CA GLU A 3 -19.73 -23.47 -63.43
C GLU A 3 -19.56 -23.03 -61.96
N ALA A 4 -18.94 -23.75 -60.99
CA ALA A 4 -17.80 -24.70 -60.93
C ALA A 4 -16.50 -24.10 -61.50
N SER A 5 -15.33 -24.05 -60.87
CA SER A 5 -14.75 -24.70 -59.68
C SER A 5 -13.35 -24.08 -59.39
N ASP A 6 -12.62 -24.61 -58.40
CA ASP A 6 -11.20 -24.42 -57.99
C ASP A 6 -10.82 -23.26 -57.06
N SER A 7 -9.77 -23.35 -56.23
CA SER A 7 -9.19 -24.34 -55.28
C SER A 7 -7.99 -23.63 -54.60
N GLU A 8 -7.43 -24.23 -53.55
CA GLU A 8 -6.27 -23.82 -52.72
C GLU A 8 -6.47 -22.67 -51.72
N MET A 9 -6.51 -22.93 -50.41
CA MET A 9 -5.41 -23.28 -49.47
C MET A 9 -4.46 -22.09 -49.21
N GLY A 10 -4.48 -21.57 -47.98
CA GLY A 10 -3.53 -20.54 -47.52
C GLY A 10 -3.98 -19.87 -46.23
N SER A 11 -3.41 -20.32 -45.11
CA SER A 11 -3.53 -19.72 -43.78
C SER A 11 -3.10 -18.24 -43.74
N PRO A 12 -3.51 -17.48 -42.71
CA PRO A 12 -3.34 -16.03 -42.68
C PRO A 12 -1.94 -15.62 -42.18
N GLU A 13 -1.23 -14.91 -43.05
CA GLU A 13 -0.07 -14.05 -42.81
C GLU A 13 -0.51 -12.68 -43.40
N ASN A 14 -0.29 -11.47 -42.87
CA ASN A 14 0.73 -10.93 -41.99
C ASN A 14 0.47 -9.42 -41.74
N GLU A 15 0.97 -8.90 -40.61
CA GLU A 15 1.60 -7.55 -40.43
C GLU A 15 0.72 -6.27 -40.56
N ALA A 16 0.79 -5.25 -39.72
CA ALA A 16 1.57 -4.94 -38.51
C ALA A 16 1.12 -3.57 -37.93
N LEU A 17 1.68 -3.25 -36.74
CA LEU A 17 1.79 -1.95 -36.02
C LEU A 17 0.90 -1.80 -34.75
N ILE A 18 1.26 -2.36 -33.57
CA ILE A 18 2.27 -1.98 -32.51
C ILE A 18 1.70 -0.88 -31.57
N SER A 19 1.59 -0.99 -30.23
CA SER A 19 2.61 -1.25 -29.18
C SER A 19 1.98 -1.81 -27.87
N ALA A 20 2.48 -2.91 -27.28
CA ALA A 20 3.53 -3.02 -26.26
C ALA A 20 3.12 -2.73 -24.80
N ALA A 21 2.88 -3.80 -24.04
CA ALA A 21 3.27 -3.96 -22.62
C ALA A 21 2.96 -5.41 -22.19
N GLN A 22 3.86 -6.32 -22.53
CA GLN A 22 3.85 -7.68 -21.98
C GLN A 22 4.40 -7.63 -20.55
N ASN A 23 3.71 -8.36 -19.67
CA ASN A 23 4.11 -8.64 -18.31
C ASN A 23 5.56 -9.17 -18.27
N PRO A 24 6.43 -8.68 -17.38
CA PRO A 24 7.66 -9.38 -17.08
C PRO A 24 7.31 -10.67 -16.33
N SER A 25 7.21 -11.77 -17.07
CA SER A 25 7.46 -13.09 -16.51
C SER A 25 8.91 -13.08 -16.03
N SER A 26 9.11 -12.92 -14.72
CA SER A 26 10.40 -13.17 -14.08
C SER A 26 10.66 -14.66 -14.17
N SER A 27 11.37 -15.03 -15.23
CA SER A 27 12.07 -16.30 -15.31
C SER A 27 13.16 -16.27 -14.25
N ASP A 28 12.81 -16.67 -13.02
CA ASP A 28 13.79 -16.99 -11.99
C ASP A 28 14.53 -18.24 -12.48
N SER A 29 15.68 -17.99 -13.08
CA SER A 29 16.63 -19.02 -13.44
C SER A 29 17.21 -19.52 -12.13
N ASP A 30 16.61 -20.58 -11.58
CA ASP A 30 17.19 -21.40 -10.51
C ASP A 30 18.46 -22.03 -11.06
N SER A 31 19.54 -21.26 -11.01
CA SER A 31 20.88 -21.79 -11.15
C SER A 31 21.16 -22.56 -9.87
N ASP A 32 20.76 -23.83 -9.87
CA ASP A 32 21.22 -24.87 -8.94
C ASP A 32 22.74 -25.00 -9.05
N SER A 33 23.45 -24.02 -8.49
CA SER A 33 24.83 -24.20 -8.14
C SER A 33 24.80 -25.13 -6.94
N ASP A 34 25.15 -26.39 -7.17
CA ASP A 34 25.48 -27.42 -6.18
C ASP A 34 26.74 -26.99 -5.39
N VAL A 35 26.63 -25.82 -4.76
CA VAL A 35 27.57 -25.33 -3.75
C VAL A 35 27.27 -26.20 -2.55
N GLY A 36 28.10 -27.22 -2.32
CA GLY A 36 27.84 -28.19 -1.26
C GLY A 36 27.64 -27.49 0.09
N GLU A 37 26.74 -28.03 0.92
CA GLU A 37 26.37 -27.49 2.24
C GLU A 37 27.59 -27.07 3.10
N ALA A 38 28.74 -27.74 2.93
CA ALA A 38 29.99 -27.41 3.59
C ALA A 38 30.56 -26.02 3.23
N GLU A 39 30.42 -25.57 1.98
CA GLU A 39 30.88 -24.24 1.55
C GLU A 39 29.95 -23.14 2.09
N GLU A 40 28.63 -23.38 2.13
CA GLU A 40 27.66 -22.46 2.74
C GLU A 40 27.88 -22.32 4.26
N LEU A 41 28.27 -23.41 4.96
CA LEU A 41 28.65 -23.38 6.39
C LEU A 41 29.93 -22.57 6.65
N LEU A 42 30.96 -22.73 5.80
CA LEU A 42 32.19 -21.92 5.91
C LEU A 42 31.90 -20.44 5.67
N ARG A 43 31.03 -20.14 4.71
CA ARG A 43 30.56 -18.77 4.45
C ARG A 43 29.80 -18.21 5.64
N LEU A 44 28.91 -19.00 6.26
CA LEU A 44 28.17 -18.61 7.46
C LEU A 44 29.10 -18.27 8.62
N GLN A 45 30.12 -19.11 8.88
CA GLN A 45 31.10 -18.86 9.95
C GLN A 45 31.89 -17.56 9.71
N THR A 46 32.25 -17.30 8.45
CA THR A 46 32.92 -16.05 8.06
C THR A 46 32.02 -14.84 8.34
N LEU A 47 30.78 -14.89 7.88
CA LEU A 47 29.79 -13.81 8.09
C LEU A 47 29.47 -13.58 9.57
N GLU A 48 29.36 -14.65 10.37
CA GLU A 48 29.16 -14.57 11.82
C GLU A 48 30.32 -13.83 12.50
N SER A 49 31.57 -14.14 12.11
CA SER A 49 32.75 -13.43 12.61
C SER A 49 32.77 -11.96 12.19
N GLU A 50 32.33 -11.65 10.97
CA GLU A 50 32.26 -10.28 10.46
C GLU A 50 31.22 -9.46 11.20
N VAL A 51 30.00 -9.99 11.37
CA VAL A 51 28.92 -9.34 12.13
C VAL A 51 29.29 -9.16 13.60
N SER A 52 30.00 -10.13 14.19
CA SER A 52 30.52 -10.02 15.55
C SER A 52 31.60 -8.95 15.69
N SER A 53 32.50 -8.85 14.70
CA SER A 53 33.58 -7.86 14.70
C SER A 53 33.09 -6.43 14.42
N ASP A 54 32.08 -6.29 13.58
CA ASP A 54 31.51 -5.01 13.17
C ASP A 54 29.98 -5.11 13.05
N PRO A 55 29.25 -4.91 14.16
CA PRO A 55 27.79 -4.98 14.18
C PRO A 55 27.09 -3.92 13.32
N SER A 56 27.82 -2.89 12.85
CA SER A 56 27.28 -1.80 12.04
C SER A 56 27.22 -2.12 10.54
N LYS A 57 27.83 -3.22 10.10
CA LYS A 57 27.82 -3.63 8.67
C LYS A 57 26.48 -4.19 8.25
N TYR A 58 25.66 -3.35 7.63
CA TYR A 58 24.35 -3.73 7.10
C TYR A 58 24.41 -4.93 6.13
N ASP A 59 25.30 -4.88 5.13
CA ASP A 59 25.38 -5.93 4.10
C ASP A 59 25.77 -7.30 4.67
N ALA A 60 26.65 -7.32 5.68
CA ALA A 60 27.06 -8.55 6.36
C ALA A 60 25.88 -9.21 7.08
N HIS A 61 25.04 -8.42 7.76
CA HIS A 61 23.80 -8.91 8.39
C HIS A 61 22.82 -9.47 7.35
N VAL A 62 22.62 -8.77 6.21
CA VAL A 62 21.72 -9.22 5.15
C VAL A 62 22.16 -10.57 4.59
N GLU A 63 23.44 -10.73 4.25
CA GLU A 63 23.97 -11.98 3.72
C GLU A 63 23.94 -13.10 4.77
N TYR A 64 24.24 -12.79 6.04
CA TYR A 64 24.18 -13.75 7.14
C TYR A 64 22.76 -14.31 7.33
N ILE A 65 21.75 -13.44 7.34
CA ILE A 65 20.32 -13.82 7.42
C ILE A 65 19.91 -14.67 6.22
N LYS A 66 20.38 -14.34 5.00
CA LYS A 66 20.10 -15.16 3.80
C LYS A 66 20.70 -16.56 3.91
N CYS A 67 21.95 -16.69 4.35
CA CYS A 67 22.59 -18.00 4.55
C CYS A 67 21.84 -18.82 5.61
N LEU A 68 21.48 -18.23 6.74
CA LEU A 68 20.72 -18.89 7.80
C LEU A 68 19.35 -19.39 7.32
N ARG A 69 18.66 -18.59 6.50
CA ARG A 69 17.37 -18.96 5.91
C ARG A 69 17.50 -20.14 4.95
N LYS A 70 18.55 -20.19 4.12
CA LYS A 70 18.81 -21.31 3.20
C LYS A 70 19.13 -22.61 3.93
N LEU A 71 19.91 -22.53 4.99
CA LEU A 71 20.33 -23.69 5.79
C LEU A 71 19.23 -24.20 6.73
N GLY A 72 18.13 -23.46 6.91
CA GLY A 72 17.04 -23.84 7.80
C GLY A 72 17.37 -23.71 9.28
N GLU A 73 18.36 -22.90 9.65
CA GLU A 73 18.77 -22.65 11.03
C GLU A 73 17.83 -21.64 11.72
N ILE A 74 16.60 -22.07 12.00
CA ILE A 74 15.48 -21.19 12.40
C ILE A 74 15.79 -20.36 13.66
N GLU A 75 16.42 -20.95 14.68
CA GLU A 75 16.67 -20.24 15.95
C GLU A 75 17.72 -19.14 15.77
N LYS A 76 18.84 -19.47 15.11
CA LYS A 76 19.88 -18.49 14.78
C LYS A 76 19.36 -17.41 13.83
N LEU A 77 18.48 -17.76 12.90
CA LEU A 77 17.81 -16.81 12.02
C LEU A 77 17.00 -15.77 12.80
N ARG A 78 16.29 -16.20 13.85
CA ARG A 78 15.54 -15.30 14.74
C ARG A 78 16.48 -14.35 15.48
N GLU A 79 17.51 -14.88 16.12
CA GLU A 79 18.52 -14.09 16.84
C GLU A 79 19.21 -13.07 15.92
N ALA A 80 19.61 -13.49 14.72
CA ALA A 80 20.24 -12.63 13.74
C ALA A 80 19.32 -11.47 13.30
N ARG A 81 18.03 -11.75 13.08
CA ARG A 81 17.04 -10.73 12.70
C ARG A 81 16.74 -9.77 13.85
N GLU A 82 16.65 -10.26 15.08
CA GLU A 82 16.51 -9.41 16.26
C GLU A 82 17.71 -8.48 16.42
N ALA A 83 18.93 -9.03 16.35
CA ALA A 83 20.18 -8.28 16.43
C ALA A 83 20.29 -7.22 15.33
N MET A 84 19.94 -7.58 14.09
CA MET A 84 19.93 -6.63 12.97
C MET A 84 18.89 -5.53 13.20
N SER A 85 17.66 -5.89 13.61
CA SER A 85 16.58 -4.93 13.84
C SER A 85 16.85 -3.95 14.98
N ALA A 86 17.68 -4.33 15.96
CA ALA A 86 18.04 -3.47 17.07
C ALA A 86 19.03 -2.36 16.66
N LEU A 87 19.80 -2.57 15.60
CA LEU A 87 20.87 -1.68 15.16
C LEU A 87 20.55 -0.94 13.85
N HIS A 88 19.72 -1.54 13.00
CA HIS A 88 19.48 -1.08 11.63
C HIS A 88 17.99 -0.91 11.33
N PRO A 89 17.58 0.18 10.66
CA PRO A 89 16.24 0.29 10.09
C PRO A 89 16.06 -0.81 9.04
N LEU A 90 15.08 -1.69 9.27
CA LEU A 90 14.74 -2.73 8.30
C LEU A 90 13.72 -2.19 7.30
N THR A 91 13.80 -2.70 6.07
CA THR A 91 12.81 -2.39 5.03
C THR A 91 11.50 -3.13 5.30
N PRO A 92 10.34 -2.64 4.81
CA PRO A 92 9.06 -3.35 4.94
C PRO A 92 9.10 -4.79 4.41
N LEU A 93 9.85 -5.02 3.31
CA LEU A 93 10.01 -6.36 2.74
C LEU A 93 10.66 -7.32 3.75
N MET A 94 11.71 -6.89 4.44
CA MET A 94 12.44 -7.72 5.41
C MET A 94 11.57 -8.10 6.61
N TRP A 95 10.75 -7.16 7.11
CA TRP A 95 9.77 -7.44 8.17
C TRP A 95 8.71 -8.46 7.71
N GLN A 96 8.20 -8.32 6.49
CA GLN A 96 7.21 -9.25 5.92
C GLN A 96 7.80 -10.66 5.73
N GLU A 97 9.03 -10.76 5.25
CA GLU A 97 9.73 -12.05 5.13
C GLU A 97 9.92 -12.71 6.48
N TRP A 98 10.32 -11.95 7.50
CA TRP A 98 10.46 -12.46 8.85
C TRP A 98 9.13 -12.98 9.41
N ALA A 99 8.06 -12.19 9.31
CA ALA A 99 6.74 -12.62 9.79
C ALA A 99 6.22 -13.86 9.05
N ARG A 100 6.48 -13.98 7.74
CA ARG A 100 6.11 -15.16 6.94
C ARG A 100 6.89 -16.41 7.37
N ASP A 101 8.19 -16.27 7.60
CA ASP A 101 9.03 -17.38 8.03
C ASP A 101 8.62 -17.86 9.44
N GLU A 102 8.30 -16.95 10.36
CA GLU A 102 7.78 -17.29 11.70
C GLU A 102 6.42 -17.98 11.62
N LEU A 103 5.50 -17.52 10.76
CA LEU A 103 4.21 -18.16 10.56
C LEU A 103 4.36 -19.58 10.00
N THR A 104 5.35 -19.80 9.13
CA THR A 104 5.65 -21.11 8.54
C THR A 104 6.27 -22.06 9.58
N ALA A 105 7.15 -21.53 10.43
CA ALA A 105 7.84 -22.31 11.46
C ALA A 105 6.97 -22.60 12.69
N ARG A 106 6.10 -21.65 13.08
CA ARG A 106 5.28 -21.68 14.31
C ARG A 106 3.91 -21.03 14.08
N PRO A 107 2.98 -21.68 13.36
CA PRO A 107 1.66 -21.12 13.07
C PRO A 107 0.83 -20.81 14.32
N GLU A 108 1.13 -21.46 15.46
CA GLU A 108 0.48 -21.24 16.75
C GLU A 108 0.97 -19.97 17.49
N ALA A 109 2.10 -19.38 17.09
CA ALA A 109 2.70 -18.20 17.73
C ALA A 109 2.07 -16.87 17.26
N PHE A 110 0.74 -16.84 17.16
CA PHE A 110 0.00 -15.72 16.58
C PHE A 110 0.29 -14.39 17.30
N LEU A 111 0.35 -14.40 18.65
CA LEU A 111 0.58 -13.21 19.45
C LEU A 111 2.00 -12.66 19.28
N GLU A 112 3.00 -13.53 19.10
CA GLU A 112 4.38 -13.13 18.83
C GLU A 112 4.51 -12.55 17.42
N ILE A 113 3.84 -13.15 16.44
CA ILE A 113 3.82 -12.68 15.05
C ILE A 113 3.08 -11.34 14.95
N GLU A 114 1.98 -11.16 15.68
CA GLU A 114 1.26 -9.88 15.77
C GLU A 114 2.18 -8.76 16.29
N LYS A 115 2.86 -8.99 17.42
CA LYS A 115 3.85 -8.03 17.96
C LYS A 115 4.98 -7.72 16.98
N LEU A 116 5.39 -8.70 16.18
CA LEU A 116 6.40 -8.51 15.14
C LEU A 116 5.88 -7.59 14.02
N TYR A 117 4.62 -7.76 13.59
CA TYR A 117 3.98 -6.86 12.65
C TYR A 117 3.84 -5.45 13.21
N GLU A 118 3.40 -5.30 14.46
CA GLU A 118 3.30 -4.01 15.13
C GLU A 118 4.66 -3.29 15.17
N LYS A 119 5.72 -4.02 15.51
CA LYS A 119 7.09 -3.48 15.51
C LYS A 119 7.51 -3.01 14.12
N GLY A 120 7.32 -3.84 13.09
CA GLY A 120 7.68 -3.47 11.72
C GLY A 120 6.89 -2.27 11.18
N VAL A 121 5.60 -2.18 11.53
CA VAL A 121 4.75 -1.03 11.20
C VAL A 121 5.25 0.22 11.92
N PHE A 122 5.56 0.12 13.22
CA PHE A 122 6.08 1.25 13.99
C PHE A 122 7.43 1.75 13.45
N ASP A 123 8.37 0.86 13.17
CA ASP A 123 9.70 1.23 12.65
C ASP A 123 9.58 1.92 11.27
N TYR A 124 8.68 1.43 10.40
CA TYR A 124 8.40 2.06 9.11
C TYR A 124 7.74 3.42 9.26
N LEU A 125 6.69 3.52 10.09
CA LEU A 125 5.93 4.75 10.28
C LEU A 125 6.77 5.83 10.97
N VAL A 126 7.57 5.48 11.97
CA VAL A 126 8.52 6.40 12.60
C VAL A 126 9.55 6.88 11.58
N GLY A 127 10.11 5.99 10.77
CA GLY A 127 11.02 6.37 9.68
C GLY A 127 10.40 7.33 8.67
N LEU A 128 9.13 7.12 8.33
CA LEU A 128 8.37 7.97 7.42
C LEU A 128 8.04 9.34 8.05
N VAL A 129 7.55 9.35 9.29
CA VAL A 129 7.16 10.56 10.05
C VAL A 129 8.35 11.45 10.37
N LEU A 130 9.49 10.89 10.79
CA LEU A 130 10.71 11.65 11.05
C LEU A 130 11.26 12.32 9.79
N LYS A 131 11.24 11.59 8.66
CA LYS A 131 11.78 12.10 7.40
C LYS A 131 10.93 13.22 6.81
N GLU A 132 9.62 13.18 7.03
CA GLU A 132 8.68 14.06 6.33
C GLU A 132 8.08 15.17 7.21
N TYR A 133 7.95 14.99 8.54
CA TYR A 133 7.16 15.91 9.38
C TYR A 133 7.76 16.32 10.74
N GLY A 134 8.81 15.66 11.26
CA GLY A 134 9.46 16.09 12.51
C GLY A 134 8.52 16.22 13.73
N ALA A 135 7.58 15.29 13.91
CA ALA A 135 6.51 15.35 14.94
C ALA A 135 6.46 14.09 15.85
N GLN A 136 5.88 14.22 17.04
CA GLN A 136 5.83 13.21 18.11
C GLN A 136 4.67 12.18 17.98
N ASN A 137 4.84 11.05 18.68
CA ASN A 137 4.15 9.76 18.63
C ASN A 137 2.59 9.69 18.67
N SER A 138 1.85 10.80 18.82
CA SER A 138 0.37 10.74 18.97
C SER A 138 -0.43 10.77 17.65
N ASP A 139 0.23 10.94 16.50
CA ASP A 139 -0.43 11.18 15.19
C ASP A 139 -0.22 10.05 14.16
N ILE A 140 0.05 8.82 14.60
CA ILE A 140 0.43 7.70 13.73
C ILE A 140 -0.69 7.34 12.71
N ASP A 141 -1.96 7.35 13.14
CA ASP A 141 -3.12 7.10 12.26
C ASP A 141 -3.30 8.18 11.19
N LEU A 142 -2.95 9.43 11.51
CA LEU A 142 -3.01 10.53 10.56
C LEU A 142 -1.81 10.47 9.60
N ALA A 143 -0.63 10.15 10.12
CA ALA A 143 0.62 10.05 9.35
C ALA A 143 0.59 8.98 8.26
N ALA A 144 0.00 7.80 8.53
CA ALA A 144 -0.11 6.75 7.53
C ALA A 144 -0.99 7.18 6.33
N GLY A 145 -2.07 7.93 6.59
CA GLY A 145 -2.95 8.50 5.57
C GLY A 145 -2.39 9.72 4.83
N LEU A 146 -1.27 10.30 5.28
CA LEU A 146 -0.56 11.42 4.65
C LEU A 146 0.54 10.96 3.67
N HIS A 147 0.85 9.67 3.61
CA HIS A 147 1.84 9.14 2.67
C HIS A 147 1.38 9.37 1.21
N VAL A 148 2.11 10.21 0.48
CA VAL A 148 1.68 10.70 -0.85
C VAL A 148 1.48 9.58 -1.88
N ALA A 149 2.27 8.51 -1.80
CA ALA A 149 2.23 7.42 -2.78
C ALA A 149 1.23 6.30 -2.43
N GLU A 150 1.02 6.00 -1.14
CA GLU A 150 0.21 4.84 -0.72
C GLU A 150 -0.87 5.15 0.31
N GLY A 151 -0.93 6.38 0.82
CA GLY A 151 -2.00 6.81 1.73
C GLY A 151 -3.39 6.62 1.11
N SER A 152 -3.47 6.68 -0.23
CA SER A 152 -4.68 6.33 -1.00
C SER A 152 -5.24 4.95 -0.66
N LYS A 153 -4.39 3.93 -0.56
CA LYS A 153 -4.78 2.54 -0.27
C LYS A 153 -5.32 2.42 1.16
N ILE A 154 -4.67 3.10 2.12
CA ILE A 154 -5.11 3.12 3.52
C ILE A 154 -6.49 3.77 3.65
N TRP A 155 -6.69 4.93 2.99
CA TRP A 155 -7.99 5.57 2.95
C TRP A 155 -9.05 4.68 2.28
N GLU A 156 -8.71 3.97 1.20
CA GLU A 156 -9.60 3.02 0.51
C GLU A 156 -10.05 1.90 1.44
N VAL A 157 -9.13 1.18 2.06
CA VAL A 157 -9.45 0.12 3.03
C VAL A 157 -10.28 0.66 4.19
N TYR A 158 -9.97 1.86 4.70
CA TYR A 158 -10.75 2.45 5.79
C TYR A 158 -12.19 2.79 5.37
N ARG A 159 -12.38 3.30 4.14
CA ARG A 159 -13.73 3.54 3.61
C ARG A 159 -14.50 2.25 3.40
N GLU A 160 -13.88 1.23 2.83
CA GLU A 160 -14.52 -0.08 2.61
C GLU A 160 -14.94 -0.72 3.93
N PHE A 161 -14.11 -0.64 4.96
CA PHE A 161 -14.45 -1.10 6.30
C PHE A 161 -15.68 -0.39 6.88
N GLU A 162 -15.71 0.95 6.83
CA GLU A 162 -16.84 1.72 7.37
C GLU A 162 -18.13 1.54 6.53
N GLN A 163 -18.00 1.34 5.21
CA GLN A 163 -19.11 0.95 4.34
C GLN A 163 -19.63 -0.46 4.65
N ALA A 164 -18.74 -1.41 4.94
CA ALA A 164 -19.14 -2.75 5.37
C ALA A 164 -19.92 -2.70 6.70
N ILE A 165 -19.49 -1.87 7.66
CA ILE A 165 -20.24 -1.64 8.90
C ILE A 165 -21.65 -1.12 8.58
N LEU A 166 -21.80 -0.15 7.67
CA LEU A 166 -23.12 0.38 7.29
C LEU A 166 -24.07 -0.73 6.78
N LEU A 167 -23.55 -1.71 6.03
CA LEU A 167 -24.33 -2.85 5.55
C LEU A 167 -24.78 -3.81 6.67
N THR A 168 -24.08 -3.82 7.81
CA THR A 168 -24.43 -4.69 8.96
C THR A 168 -25.44 -4.08 9.93
N ILE A 169 -25.69 -2.76 9.85
CA ILE A 169 -26.64 -2.06 10.73
C ILE A 169 -28.08 -2.45 10.34
N ASP A 170 -28.90 -2.74 11.36
CA ASP A 170 -30.34 -3.06 11.20
C ASP A 170 -31.05 -2.02 10.33
N GLU A 171 -31.84 -2.48 9.37
CA GLU A 171 -32.62 -1.63 8.46
C GLU A 171 -33.59 -0.71 9.19
N ASN A 172 -34.02 -1.07 10.39
CA ASN A 172 -34.94 -0.28 11.18
C ASN A 172 -34.24 0.81 12.03
N ASP A 173 -32.91 0.71 12.21
CA ASP A 173 -32.13 1.69 12.98
C ASP A 173 -31.60 2.82 12.09
N ASN A 174 -32.52 3.70 11.69
CA ASN A 174 -32.21 4.86 10.87
C ASN A 174 -31.20 5.82 11.53
N GLU A 175 -31.16 5.90 12.87
CA GLU A 175 -30.25 6.79 13.58
C GLU A 175 -28.80 6.29 13.51
N ALA A 176 -28.59 4.98 13.74
CA ALA A 176 -27.26 4.38 13.61
C ALA A 176 -26.75 4.44 12.16
N LYS A 177 -27.64 4.19 11.18
CA LYS A 177 -27.29 4.32 9.75
C LYS A 177 -26.87 5.74 9.39
N GLU A 178 -27.62 6.76 9.80
CA GLU A 178 -27.25 8.16 9.50
C GLU A 178 -25.90 8.55 10.13
N LYS A 179 -25.64 8.15 11.38
CA LYS A 179 -24.33 8.38 12.03
C LYS A 179 -23.19 7.73 11.24
N GLN A 180 -23.41 6.52 10.73
CA GLN A 180 -22.42 5.79 9.96
C GLN A 180 -22.20 6.40 8.56
N VAL A 181 -23.27 6.82 7.90
CA VAL A 181 -23.22 7.58 6.64
C VAL A 181 -22.41 8.88 6.83
N GLN A 182 -22.69 9.63 7.89
CA GLN A 182 -21.94 10.86 8.16
C GLN A 182 -20.45 10.59 8.44
N ARG A 183 -20.13 9.47 9.10
CA ARG A 183 -18.74 9.03 9.31
C ARG A 183 -18.04 8.76 7.98
N ILE A 184 -18.66 7.99 7.08
CA ILE A 184 -18.11 7.70 5.73
C ILE A 184 -17.92 8.99 4.93
N ARG A 185 -18.91 9.91 4.97
CA ARG A 185 -18.82 11.23 4.33
C ARG A 185 -17.63 12.03 4.84
N ASN A 186 -17.41 12.05 6.16
CA ASN A 186 -16.26 12.73 6.77
C ASN A 186 -14.93 12.11 6.31
N ILE A 187 -14.87 10.80 6.08
CA ILE A 187 -13.66 10.12 5.58
C ILE A 187 -13.35 10.57 4.15
N PHE A 188 -14.34 10.60 3.25
CA PHE A 188 -14.17 11.15 1.90
C PHE A 188 -13.65 12.59 1.93
N HIS A 189 -14.22 13.44 2.79
CA HIS A 189 -13.77 14.82 2.92
C HIS A 189 -12.33 14.94 3.43
N ARG A 190 -11.94 14.14 4.42
CA ARG A 190 -10.57 14.12 4.95
C ARG A 190 -9.58 13.67 3.87
N GLN A 191 -9.89 12.60 3.15
CA GLN A 191 -9.05 12.08 2.07
C GLN A 191 -8.91 13.10 0.92
N LEU A 192 -10.00 13.74 0.48
CA LEU A 192 -9.98 14.76 -0.57
C LEU A 192 -9.29 16.06 -0.16
N SER A 193 -9.06 16.26 1.15
CA SER A 193 -8.30 17.40 1.67
C SER A 193 -6.78 17.16 1.61
N VAL A 194 -6.33 15.94 1.32
CA VAL A 194 -4.93 15.56 1.16
C VAL A 194 -4.61 15.37 -0.32
N PRO A 195 -3.54 15.97 -0.88
CA PRO A 195 -3.20 15.88 -2.29
C PRO A 195 -2.58 14.51 -2.64
N LEU A 196 -3.40 13.46 -2.66
CA LEU A 196 -3.00 12.09 -3.01
C LEU A 196 -3.12 11.83 -4.53
N ALA A 197 -2.37 10.83 -5.02
CA ALA A 197 -2.34 10.48 -6.45
C ALA A 197 -3.71 10.07 -7.02
N ASN A 198 -4.59 9.48 -6.21
CA ASN A 198 -5.93 8.99 -6.61
C ASN A 198 -7.06 10.01 -6.36
N MET A 199 -6.76 11.31 -6.26
CA MET A 199 -7.77 12.34 -5.92
C MET A 199 -8.95 12.38 -6.91
N ARG A 200 -8.69 12.17 -8.21
CA ARG A 200 -9.75 12.17 -9.24
C ARG A 200 -10.71 10.99 -9.10
N SER A 201 -10.18 9.77 -8.93
CA SER A 201 -11.00 8.58 -8.75
C SER A 201 -11.76 8.64 -7.43
N THR A 202 -11.12 9.13 -6.35
CA THR A 202 -11.77 9.35 -5.05
C THR A 202 -12.96 10.31 -5.17
N LEU A 203 -12.80 11.42 -5.91
CA LEU A 203 -13.89 12.38 -6.12
C LEU A 203 -15.05 11.77 -6.91
N LEU A 204 -14.77 10.93 -7.91
CA LEU A 204 -15.82 10.22 -8.66
C LEU A 204 -16.56 9.21 -7.77
N ALA A 205 -15.83 8.43 -6.98
CA ALA A 205 -16.41 7.48 -6.03
C ALA A 205 -17.29 8.18 -4.99
N PHE A 206 -16.84 9.33 -4.45
CA PHE A 206 -17.63 10.13 -3.52
C PHE A 206 -18.95 10.61 -4.14
N LYS A 207 -18.89 11.11 -5.38
CA LYS A 207 -20.10 11.56 -6.08
C LYS A 207 -21.07 10.42 -6.36
N ALA A 208 -20.58 9.26 -6.77
CA ALA A 208 -21.41 8.08 -6.97
C ALA A 208 -22.06 7.64 -5.65
N TRP A 209 -21.28 7.58 -4.58
CA TRP A 209 -21.75 7.19 -3.25
C TRP A 209 -22.80 8.16 -2.68
N GLU A 210 -22.65 9.49 -2.83
CA GLU A 210 -23.67 10.45 -2.38
C GLU A 210 -25.01 10.29 -3.13
N VAL A 211 -24.97 9.92 -4.42
CA VAL A 211 -26.19 9.62 -5.19
C VAL A 211 -26.87 8.36 -4.64
N GLU A 212 -26.11 7.33 -4.27
CA GLU A 212 -26.64 6.12 -3.61
C GLU A 212 -27.28 6.43 -2.26
N GLN A 213 -26.76 7.42 -1.51
CA GLN A 213 -27.36 7.90 -0.26
C GLN A 213 -28.59 8.80 -0.48
N GLY A 214 -29.02 9.02 -1.73
CA GLY A 214 -30.20 9.82 -2.07
C GLY A 214 -29.96 11.33 -2.15
N ASN A 215 -28.70 11.79 -2.07
CA ASN A 215 -28.35 13.20 -2.21
C ASN A 215 -28.18 13.58 -3.69
N VAL A 216 -28.99 14.53 -4.16
CA VAL A 216 -28.85 15.11 -5.50
C VAL A 216 -27.69 16.10 -5.51
N LEU A 217 -26.75 15.94 -6.46
CA LEU A 217 -25.48 16.67 -6.59
C LEU A 217 -25.59 18.20 -6.56
N ASP A 218 -26.73 18.79 -6.90
CA ASP A 218 -26.98 20.24 -6.83
C ASP A 218 -26.97 20.79 -5.39
N VAL A 219 -27.31 19.97 -4.39
CA VAL A 219 -27.28 20.36 -2.97
C VAL A 219 -25.84 20.39 -2.44
N ILE A 220 -24.97 19.52 -2.97
CA ILE A 220 -23.58 19.38 -2.54
C ILE A 220 -22.76 20.62 -2.88
N LEU A 221 -22.98 21.24 -4.04
CA LEU A 221 -22.31 22.50 -4.41
C LEU A 221 -22.68 23.65 -3.47
N ALA A 222 -23.92 23.72 -3.01
CA ALA A 222 -24.38 24.75 -2.06
C ALA A 222 -23.75 24.57 -0.66
N VAL A 223 -23.67 23.32 -0.18
CA VAL A 223 -23.02 22.99 1.10
C VAL A 223 -21.52 23.21 1.04
N TRP A 224 -20.88 22.89 -0.10
CA TRP A 224 -19.45 23.10 -0.31
C TRP A 224 -19.08 24.59 -0.35
N MET A 225 -19.91 25.43 -0.98
CA MET A 225 -19.77 26.88 -0.93
C MET A 225 -19.99 27.42 0.50
N GLY A 226 -20.94 26.86 1.25
CA GLY A 226 -21.20 27.23 2.66
C GLY A 226 -20.04 26.91 3.61
N PHE A 227 -19.44 25.71 3.51
CA PHE A 227 -18.29 25.31 4.33
C PHE A 227 -17.02 26.12 3.98
N HIS A 228 -16.84 26.46 2.69
CA HIS A 228 -15.76 27.34 2.25
C HIS A 228 -15.89 28.76 2.82
N LEU A 229 -17.12 29.24 3.01
CA LEU A 229 -17.47 30.50 3.69
C LEU A 229 -17.37 30.45 5.22
N MET A 230 -17.05 29.30 5.81
CA MET A 230 -16.83 29.14 7.26
C MET A 230 -15.35 29.02 7.65
N LEU A 231 -14.45 28.78 6.69
CA LEU A 231 -13.01 28.75 6.94
C LEU A 231 -12.43 30.17 7.19
N PRO A 232 -11.48 30.34 8.12
CA PRO A 232 -10.85 31.63 8.41
C PRO A 232 -10.24 32.29 7.17
N LEU A 233 -10.37 33.61 7.03
CA LEU A 233 -9.98 34.38 5.83
C LEU A 233 -8.56 34.12 5.32
N HIS A 234 -7.64 33.66 6.17
CA HIS A 234 -6.25 33.37 5.79
C HIS A 234 -6.08 32.11 4.91
N THR A 235 -6.99 31.12 4.99
CA THR A 235 -6.94 29.91 4.15
C THR A 235 -7.67 30.08 2.80
N ARG A 236 -8.52 31.11 2.66
CA ARG A 236 -9.24 31.38 1.39
C ARG A 236 -8.36 31.90 0.27
N ARG A 237 -7.28 32.62 0.59
CA ARG A 237 -6.42 33.26 -0.41
C ARG A 237 -5.58 32.30 -1.25
N ARG A 238 -5.36 31.06 -0.79
CA ARG A 238 -4.53 30.08 -1.49
C ARG A 238 -5.26 29.32 -2.61
N TRP A 239 -6.60 29.32 -2.61
CA TRP A 239 -7.43 28.59 -3.57
C TRP A 239 -8.11 29.47 -4.62
N ILE A 240 -8.22 30.78 -4.38
CA ILE A 240 -8.76 31.75 -5.36
C ILE A 240 -7.87 31.87 -6.61
N CYS A 241 -6.59 31.47 -6.55
CA CYS A 241 -5.68 31.52 -7.70
C CYS A 241 -5.74 30.31 -8.65
N MET A 242 -6.57 29.29 -8.39
CA MET A 242 -6.75 28.11 -9.27
C MET A 242 -8.11 28.01 -9.96
N MET A 243 -8.90 29.09 -9.97
CA MET A 243 -10.12 29.20 -10.78
C MET A 243 -9.98 30.40 -11.71
N PRO A 244 -9.53 30.20 -12.96
CA PRO A 244 -10.48 30.33 -14.08
C PRO A 244 -10.11 29.53 -15.34
N VAL A 245 -10.80 28.43 -15.68
CA VAL A 245 -10.92 27.97 -17.10
C VAL A 245 -12.26 27.27 -17.42
N LEU A 246 -12.99 26.69 -16.47
CA LEU A 246 -14.13 25.80 -16.80
C LEU A 246 -15.53 26.45 -16.75
N ILE A 247 -15.66 27.76 -16.98
CA ILE A 247 -16.97 28.41 -17.18
C ILE A 247 -16.87 29.34 -18.39
N LEU A 248 -16.74 28.77 -19.60
CA LEU A 248 -17.06 29.43 -20.88
C LEU A 248 -16.84 28.45 -22.04
N LYS A 249 -17.76 27.48 -22.19
CA LYS A 249 -18.10 26.79 -23.45
C LYS A 249 -19.26 25.81 -23.21
N ASN A 250 -20.43 26.38 -22.97
CA ASN A 250 -21.71 25.74 -23.27
C ASN A 250 -22.74 26.87 -23.40
N LYS A 251 -22.63 27.58 -24.52
CA LYS A 251 -23.69 28.35 -25.16
C LYS A 251 -23.41 28.37 -26.65
#